data_AF-A0A7S0N338-F1
#
_entry.id   AF-A0A7S0N338-F1
#
_cell.length_a   1.000
_cell.length_b   1.000
_cell.length_c   1.000
_cell.angle_alpha   90.00
_cell.angle_beta   90.00
_cell.angle_gamma   90.00
#
_symmetry.space_group_name_H-M   'P 1'
#
loop_
_entity.id
_entity.type
_entity.pdbx_description
1 polymer ?
#
loop_
_entity_poly.entity_id
_entity_poly.type
_entity_poly.pdbx_seq_one_letter_code
_entity_poly.pdbx_strand_id
1 'polypeptide(L)'
;MDGEEDEHPDERGDNVGSLHRAPSTSLPSLGPEAMKTYGDKYEQKLKRASLSAKNTVLERKKHTYVSSVEVQEEVKRVVGQVEFTEHNKLPFDINPLALITDVGKRIRLPRAEGCRLYKSVLKSPGSCQLLTYYFWHYYCKRYLPREILQKTFLDLLAERFVTLFWGLKNSASKDYFLEYYPYAIAEAVCSAFDANFQGSTEDFDDEFRNTVFRETRMLFNGVDSTLDSMQMRREQMALIDYSNVKIEADSEDD
;
A
#
# COMPACT_ATOMS: atom_id res chain seq x y z
N MET A 1 27.03 17.74 65.05
CA MET A 1 26.25 18.50 64.04
C MET A 1 25.37 17.50 63.33
N ASP A 2 24.55 16.79 64.11
CA ASP A 2 23.31 17.28 64.77
C ASP A 2 22.27 17.46 63.66
N GLY A 3 21.12 16.80 63.64
CA GLY A 3 20.45 15.96 64.61
C GLY A 3 18.98 15.82 64.17
N GLU A 4 18.31 14.82 64.74
CA GLU A 4 16.85 14.74 65.02
C GLU A 4 15.93 14.61 63.78
N GLU A 5 15.26 13.47 63.54
CA GLU A 5 14.20 12.78 64.31
C GLU A 5 12.91 13.60 64.46
N ASP A 6 11.80 13.03 63.95
CA ASP A 6 10.46 12.97 64.56
C ASP A 6 9.50 12.31 63.54
N GLU A 7 9.13 11.04 63.74
CA GLU A 7 8.05 10.51 64.61
C GLU A 7 6.64 10.58 63.97
N HIS A 8 6.11 9.37 63.73
CA HIS A 8 4.71 8.95 63.52
C HIS A 8 3.80 9.34 64.71
N PRO A 9 2.44 9.38 64.65
CA PRO A 9 1.58 8.20 64.32
C PRO A 9 0.15 8.43 63.78
N ASP A 10 -0.50 7.29 63.46
CA ASP A 10 -1.94 6.90 63.46
C ASP A 10 -3.06 7.95 63.34
N GLU A 11 -4.04 7.68 62.47
CA GLU A 11 -5.37 7.22 62.93
C GLU A 11 -6.29 6.71 61.80
N ARG A 12 -7.07 5.70 62.17
CA ARG A 12 -8.10 4.99 61.40
C ARG A 12 -9.31 5.90 61.13
N GLY A 13 -9.93 5.70 59.98
CA GLY A 13 -11.25 6.25 59.69
C GLY A 13 -11.92 5.52 58.53
N ASP A 14 -12.59 4.41 58.85
CA ASP A 14 -13.61 3.81 58.01
C ASP A 14 -14.64 4.88 57.60
N ASN A 15 -14.85 5.09 56.30
CA ASN A 15 -16.13 5.61 55.87
C ASN A 15 -16.57 5.06 54.51
N VAL A 16 -17.58 4.21 54.61
CA VAL A 16 -18.28 3.53 53.53
C VAL A 16 -19.19 4.54 52.82
N GLY A 17 -18.70 5.13 51.74
CA GLY A 17 -19.43 6.09 50.91
C GLY A 17 -20.25 5.44 49.80
N SER A 18 -21.39 4.85 50.16
CA SER A 18 -22.65 4.77 49.39
C SER A 18 -22.58 4.67 47.85
N LEU A 19 -22.54 3.43 47.33
CA LEU A 19 -22.96 3.13 45.95
C LEU A 19 -24.42 3.54 45.75
N HIS A 20 -24.68 4.49 44.84
CA HIS A 20 -26.02 4.74 44.35
C HIS A 20 -26.55 3.48 43.66
N ARG A 21 -27.52 2.86 44.32
CA ARG A 21 -28.32 1.72 43.89
C ARG A 21 -28.99 2.07 42.54
N ALA A 22 -28.59 1.40 41.47
CA ALA A 22 -29.38 1.37 40.24
C ALA A 22 -30.77 0.80 40.57
N PRO A 23 -31.86 1.37 40.01
CA PRO A 23 -33.19 0.82 40.23
C PRO A 23 -33.22 -0.59 39.65
N SER A 24 -33.47 -1.56 40.53
CA SER A 24 -33.69 -2.95 40.19
C SER A 24 -35.00 -3.05 39.39
N THR A 25 -34.91 -2.89 38.07
CA THR A 25 -35.94 -3.32 37.14
C THR A 25 -35.94 -4.85 37.14
N SER A 26 -36.81 -5.43 37.96
CA SER A 26 -37.17 -6.85 37.88
C SER A 26 -37.59 -7.16 36.45
N LEU A 27 -36.79 -7.94 35.74
CA LEU A 27 -37.16 -8.52 34.45
C LEU A 27 -38.46 -9.34 34.65
N PRO A 28 -39.49 -9.16 33.81
CA PRO A 28 -40.67 -10.00 33.87
C PRO A 28 -40.23 -11.47 33.69
N SER A 29 -40.65 -12.37 34.58
CA SER A 29 -40.41 -13.80 34.41
C SER A 29 -41.22 -14.31 33.21
N LEU A 30 -40.60 -14.26 32.04
CA LEU A 30 -41.15 -14.79 30.80
C LEU A 30 -41.20 -16.31 30.92
N GLY A 31 -42.39 -16.89 30.79
CA GLY A 31 -42.56 -18.34 30.78
C GLY A 31 -41.76 -19.02 29.66
N PRO A 32 -41.51 -20.33 29.74
CA PRO A 32 -40.62 -21.06 28.83
C PRO A 32 -40.94 -20.87 27.34
N GLU A 33 -42.22 -20.74 26.98
CA GLU A 33 -42.64 -20.43 25.60
C GLU A 33 -42.25 -19.02 25.16
N ALA A 34 -42.35 -18.04 26.05
CA ALA A 34 -42.00 -16.66 25.75
C ALA A 34 -40.48 -16.46 25.63
N MET A 35 -39.67 -17.22 26.40
CA MET A 35 -38.21 -17.29 26.22
C MET A 35 -37.81 -17.92 24.88
N LYS A 36 -38.46 -19.01 24.47
CA LYS A 36 -38.19 -19.66 23.17
C LYS A 36 -38.52 -18.72 22.01
N THR A 37 -39.69 -18.08 22.07
CA THR A 37 -40.12 -17.10 21.06
C THR A 37 -39.20 -15.87 21.00
N TYR A 38 -38.61 -15.46 22.13
CA TYR A 38 -37.65 -14.36 22.18
C TYR A 38 -36.29 -14.75 21.58
N GLY A 39 -35.81 -15.96 21.87
CA GLY A 39 -34.60 -16.53 21.25
C GLY A 39 -34.72 -16.65 19.74
N ASP A 40 -35.85 -17.19 19.25
CA ASP A 40 -36.10 -17.35 17.80
C ASP A 40 -36.15 -15.98 17.09
N LYS A 41 -36.78 -14.97 17.70
CA LYS A 41 -36.81 -13.60 17.17
C LYS A 41 -35.42 -12.96 17.15
N TYR A 42 -34.59 -13.23 18.15
CA TYR A 42 -33.23 -12.69 18.23
C TYR A 42 -32.32 -13.32 17.17
N GLU A 43 -32.36 -14.64 17.00
CA GLU A 43 -31.63 -15.33 15.92
C GLU A 43 -32.05 -14.84 14.53
N GLN A 44 -33.35 -14.65 14.32
CA GLN A 44 -33.87 -14.19 13.04
C GLN A 44 -33.42 -12.75 12.74
N LYS A 45 -33.29 -11.90 13.78
CA LYS A 45 -32.73 -10.55 13.66
C LYS A 45 -31.23 -10.58 13.36
N LEU A 46 -30.46 -11.46 14.00
CA LEU A 46 -29.03 -11.68 13.72
C LEU A 46 -28.79 -12.17 12.29
N LYS A 47 -29.56 -13.15 11.81
CA LYS A 47 -29.48 -13.65 10.43
C LYS A 47 -29.79 -12.55 9.41
N ARG A 48 -30.81 -11.73 9.65
CA ARG A 48 -31.15 -10.58 8.80
C ARG A 48 -30.06 -9.49 8.80
N ALA A 49 -29.48 -9.19 9.95
CA ALA A 49 -28.38 -8.23 10.06
C ALA A 49 -27.12 -8.72 9.32
N SER A 50 -26.78 -10.01 9.45
CA SER A 50 -25.68 -10.64 8.71
C SER A 50 -25.90 -10.61 7.20
N LEU A 51 -27.12 -10.95 6.73
CA LEU A 51 -27.47 -10.91 5.31
C LEU A 51 -27.40 -9.47 4.75
N SER A 52 -27.91 -8.50 5.52
CA SER A 52 -27.85 -7.09 5.14
C SER A 52 -26.40 -6.61 5.03
N ALA A 53 -25.54 -6.94 6.00
CA ALA A 53 -24.13 -6.58 5.96
C ALA A 53 -23.41 -7.21 4.75
N LYS A 54 -23.69 -8.47 4.43
CA LYS A 54 -23.15 -9.15 3.23
C LYS A 54 -23.59 -8.47 1.94
N ASN A 55 -24.86 -8.09 1.82
CA ASN A 55 -25.35 -7.37 0.65
C ASN A 55 -24.74 -5.97 0.53
N THR A 56 -24.57 -5.24 1.63
CA THR A 56 -23.91 -3.93 1.59
C THR A 56 -22.44 -4.03 1.15
N VAL A 57 -21.72 -5.07 1.59
CA VAL A 57 -20.35 -5.33 1.13
C VAL A 57 -20.32 -5.69 -0.35
N LEU A 58 -21.24 -6.54 -0.81
CA LEU A 58 -21.32 -6.94 -2.23
C LEU A 58 -21.65 -5.74 -3.13
N GLU A 59 -22.58 -4.88 -2.74
CA GLU A 59 -22.94 -3.68 -3.51
C GLU A 59 -21.79 -2.66 -3.54
N ARG A 60 -21.03 -2.53 -2.45
CA ARG A 60 -19.78 -1.73 -2.46
C ARG A 60 -18.76 -2.29 -3.44
N LYS A 61 -18.51 -3.61 -3.41
CA LYS A 61 -17.59 -4.26 -4.35
C LYS A 61 -18.02 -4.10 -5.80
N LYS A 62 -19.30 -4.26 -6.10
CA LYS A 62 -19.84 -4.02 -7.45
C LYS A 62 -19.64 -2.57 -7.88
N HIS A 63 -19.90 -1.60 -7.00
CA HIS A 63 -19.76 -0.18 -7.33
C HIS A 63 -18.28 0.21 -7.55
N THR A 64 -17.38 -0.29 -6.71
CA THR A 64 -15.92 -0.14 -6.89
C THR A 64 -15.46 -0.77 -8.20
N TYR A 65 -15.88 -2.01 -8.49
CA TYR A 65 -15.55 -2.71 -9.73
C TYR A 65 -16.05 -1.97 -10.98
N VAL A 66 -17.32 -1.52 -11.00
CA VAL A 66 -17.89 -0.76 -12.11
C VAL A 66 -17.14 0.57 -12.31
N SER A 67 -16.80 1.27 -11.23
CA SER A 67 -15.99 2.48 -11.30
C SER A 67 -14.58 2.23 -11.84
N SER A 68 -13.94 1.10 -11.46
CA SER A 68 -12.65 0.70 -12.02
C SER A 68 -12.73 0.44 -13.52
N VAL A 69 -13.73 -0.32 -13.96
CA VAL A 69 -13.93 -0.66 -15.38
C VAL A 69 -14.23 0.58 -16.22
N GLU A 70 -15.10 1.47 -15.74
CA GLU A 70 -15.42 2.73 -16.42
C GLU A 70 -14.19 3.64 -16.55
N VAL A 71 -13.39 3.76 -15.48
CA VAL A 71 -12.12 4.50 -15.54
C VAL A 71 -11.17 3.86 -16.55
N GLN A 72 -10.99 2.53 -16.52
CA GLN A 72 -10.11 1.82 -17.46
C GLN A 72 -10.57 1.94 -18.92
N GLU A 73 -11.87 1.87 -19.19
CA GLU A 73 -12.43 2.06 -20.54
C GLU A 73 -12.31 3.50 -21.01
N GLU A 74 -12.56 4.47 -20.12
CA GLU A 74 -12.34 5.89 -20.40
C GLU A 74 -10.88 6.16 -20.74
N VAL A 75 -9.96 5.60 -19.95
CA VAL A 75 -8.53 5.70 -20.22
C VAL A 75 -8.20 5.07 -21.57
N LYS A 76 -8.67 3.84 -21.84
CA LYS A 76 -8.44 3.18 -23.14
C LYS A 76 -8.98 4.01 -24.30
N ARG A 77 -10.13 4.67 -24.13
CA ARG A 77 -10.76 5.55 -25.12
C ARG A 77 -9.91 6.80 -25.35
N VAL A 78 -9.52 7.51 -24.29
CA VAL A 78 -8.73 8.74 -24.38
C VAL A 78 -7.32 8.44 -24.91
N VAL A 79 -6.60 7.47 -24.33
CA VAL A 79 -5.27 7.05 -24.80
C VAL A 79 -5.36 6.51 -26.23
N GLY A 80 -6.47 5.85 -26.60
CA GLY A 80 -6.67 5.27 -27.92
C GLY A 80 -6.75 6.28 -29.06
N GLN A 81 -7.12 7.53 -28.74
CA GLN A 81 -7.27 8.64 -29.69
C GLN A 81 -6.06 9.58 -29.73
N VAL A 82 -5.09 9.43 -28.83
CA VAL A 82 -3.90 10.29 -28.74
C VAL A 82 -2.77 9.71 -29.57
N GLU A 83 -2.30 10.45 -30.58
CA GLU A 83 -1.04 10.14 -31.29
C GLU A 83 0.14 10.45 -30.36
N PHE A 84 0.75 9.46 -29.73
CA PHE A 84 1.87 9.71 -28.83
C PHE A 84 3.12 10.15 -29.61
N THR A 85 3.39 11.45 -29.58
CA THR A 85 4.68 12.05 -29.95
C THR A 85 5.47 12.38 -28.69
N GLU A 86 6.77 12.69 -28.82
CA GLU A 86 7.62 13.20 -27.73
C GLU A 86 7.06 14.46 -27.04
N HIS A 87 6.05 15.10 -27.66
CA HIS A 87 5.41 16.33 -27.22
C HIS A 87 3.97 16.15 -26.74
N ASN A 88 3.38 14.96 -26.88
CA ASN A 88 2.01 14.74 -26.44
C ASN A 88 1.94 14.49 -24.94
N LYS A 89 1.10 15.30 -24.27
CA LYS A 89 0.72 15.05 -22.87
C LYS A 89 -0.08 13.76 -22.83
N LEU A 90 0.39 12.83 -22.02
CA LEU A 90 -0.36 11.61 -21.74
C LEU A 90 -1.64 11.96 -20.98
N PRO A 91 -2.70 11.14 -21.05
CA PRO A 91 -4.01 11.52 -20.51
C PRO A 91 -4.03 11.71 -18.99
N PHE A 92 -3.00 11.25 -18.29
CA PHE A 92 -2.76 11.57 -16.88
C PHE A 92 -1.38 12.22 -16.77
N ASP A 93 -1.32 13.35 -16.09
CA ASP A 93 -0.05 13.97 -15.72
C ASP A 93 0.39 13.36 -14.40
N ILE A 94 1.21 12.30 -14.46
CA ILE A 94 1.86 11.81 -13.25
C ILE A 94 2.85 12.86 -12.78
N ASN A 95 2.93 13.10 -11.48
CA ASN A 95 3.98 13.94 -10.90
C ASN A 95 5.14 13.04 -10.44
N PRO A 96 6.10 12.70 -11.32
CA PRO A 96 7.14 11.73 -11.01
C PRO A 96 8.00 12.19 -9.84
N LEU A 97 8.27 13.50 -9.73
CA LEU A 97 9.08 14.04 -8.63
C LEU A 97 8.39 13.88 -7.28
N ALA A 98 7.08 14.10 -7.20
CA ALA A 98 6.32 13.89 -5.97
C ALA A 98 6.34 12.42 -5.55
N LEU A 99 6.07 11.50 -6.49
CA LEU A 99 6.09 10.05 -6.26
C LEU A 99 7.46 9.57 -5.77
N ILE A 100 8.52 9.90 -6.50
CA ILE A 100 9.91 9.57 -6.14
C ILE A 100 10.31 10.16 -4.79
N THR A 101 9.88 11.38 -4.50
CA THR A 101 10.21 12.05 -3.23
C THR A 101 9.53 11.37 -2.06
N ASP A 102 8.28 10.96 -2.24
CA ASP A 102 7.51 10.22 -1.25
C ASP A 102 8.10 8.84 -0.97
N VAL A 103 8.36 8.06 -2.03
CA VAL A 103 9.08 6.77 -1.93
C VAL A 103 10.45 6.95 -1.26
N GLY A 104 11.21 7.96 -1.65
CA GLY A 104 12.53 8.27 -1.08
C GLY A 104 12.51 8.70 0.39
N LYS A 105 11.35 9.12 0.93
CA LYS A 105 11.17 9.37 2.38
C LYS A 105 10.91 8.06 3.13
N ARG A 106 10.17 7.12 2.54
CA ARG A 106 9.85 5.82 3.16
C ARG A 106 11.04 4.86 3.16
N ILE A 107 11.82 4.84 2.07
CA ILE A 107 12.92 3.90 1.91
C ILE A 107 13.99 4.09 2.98
N ARG A 108 14.25 3.01 3.70
CA ARG A 108 15.40 2.88 4.60
C ARG A 108 16.48 2.07 3.90
N LEU A 109 17.72 2.49 4.10
CA LEU A 109 18.86 1.92 3.39
C LEU A 109 19.88 1.43 4.42
N PRO A 110 20.44 0.22 4.25
CA PRO A 110 21.31 -0.39 5.26
C PRO A 110 22.67 0.31 5.41
N ARG A 111 23.10 1.10 4.41
CA ARG A 111 24.39 1.82 4.42
C ARG A 111 24.19 3.33 4.36
N ALA A 112 24.75 4.05 5.34
CA ALA A 112 24.60 5.50 5.46
C ALA A 112 25.22 6.29 4.29
N GLU A 113 26.39 5.85 3.80
CA GLU A 113 27.10 6.51 2.68
C GLU A 113 26.34 6.36 1.36
N GLY A 114 25.79 5.17 1.09
CA GLY A 114 24.95 4.92 -0.08
C GLY A 114 23.65 5.73 -0.06
N CYS A 115 23.12 6.03 1.13
CA CYS A 115 21.83 6.72 1.29
C CYS A 115 21.81 8.14 0.71
N ARG A 116 22.89 8.93 0.88
CA ARG A 116 22.92 10.32 0.37
C ARG A 116 22.95 10.36 -1.15
N LEU A 117 23.84 9.55 -1.74
CA LEU A 117 23.93 9.44 -3.19
C LEU A 117 22.62 8.90 -3.77
N TYR A 118 22.07 7.85 -3.17
CA TYR A 118 20.81 7.26 -3.59
C TYR A 118 19.68 8.28 -3.62
N LYS A 119 19.49 9.05 -2.55
CA LYS A 119 18.44 10.08 -2.50
C LYS A 119 18.65 11.19 -3.52
N SER A 120 19.91 11.56 -3.79
CA SER A 120 20.25 12.54 -4.83
C SER A 120 19.95 12.01 -6.23
N VAL A 121 20.33 10.76 -6.53
CA VAL A 121 20.07 10.11 -7.81
C VAL A 121 18.57 9.93 -8.01
N LEU A 122 17.86 9.44 -7.00
CA LEU A 122 16.43 9.17 -7.07
C LEU A 122 15.63 10.44 -7.42
N LYS A 123 16.00 11.60 -6.86
CA LYS A 123 15.34 12.89 -7.15
C LYS A 123 15.85 13.60 -8.42
N SER A 124 16.78 13.00 -9.15
CA SER A 124 17.33 13.62 -10.36
C SER A 124 16.28 13.68 -11.47
N PRO A 125 16.38 14.65 -12.41
CA PRO A 125 15.52 14.71 -13.58
C PRO A 125 15.53 13.42 -14.40
N GLY A 126 16.68 12.74 -14.48
CA GLY A 126 16.83 11.46 -15.17
C GLY A 126 15.98 10.36 -14.54
N SER A 127 15.92 10.29 -13.21
CA SER A 127 15.06 9.34 -12.50
C SER A 127 13.58 9.65 -12.69
N CYS A 128 13.20 10.94 -12.72
CA CYS A 128 11.83 11.33 -13.02
C CYS A 128 11.40 10.90 -14.44
N GLN A 129 12.24 11.13 -15.45
CA GLN A 129 11.98 10.69 -16.82
C GLN A 129 11.87 9.17 -16.91
N LEU A 130 12.78 8.46 -16.24
CA LEU A 130 12.82 7.00 -16.19
C LEU A 130 11.56 6.43 -15.53
N LEU A 131 11.09 7.01 -14.43
CA LEU A 131 9.81 6.64 -13.82
C LEU A 131 8.65 6.84 -14.80
N THR A 132 8.61 7.99 -15.49
CA THR A 132 7.57 8.27 -16.49
C THR A 132 7.57 7.24 -17.60
N TYR A 133 8.71 6.98 -18.24
CA TYR A 133 8.78 5.98 -19.32
C TYR A 133 8.42 4.58 -18.84
N TYR A 134 8.85 4.19 -17.64
CA TYR A 134 8.54 2.86 -17.11
C TYR A 134 7.05 2.70 -16.78
N PHE A 135 6.44 3.71 -16.16
CA PHE A 135 5.01 3.73 -15.89
C PHE A 135 4.21 3.53 -17.19
N TRP A 136 4.54 4.29 -18.25
CA TRP A 136 3.81 4.19 -19.53
C TRP A 136 4.10 2.91 -20.29
N HIS A 137 5.34 2.41 -20.26
CA HIS A 137 5.64 1.09 -20.78
C HIS A 137 4.77 0.01 -20.13
N TYR A 138 4.70 0.00 -18.80
CA TYR A 138 3.91 -0.97 -18.05
C TYR A 138 2.40 -0.79 -18.30
N TYR A 139 1.94 0.45 -18.34
CA TYR A 139 0.55 0.79 -18.67
C TYR A 139 0.15 0.24 -20.05
N CYS A 140 0.96 0.51 -21.08
CA CYS A 140 0.74 -0.02 -22.43
C CYS A 140 0.75 -1.55 -22.43
N LYS A 141 1.74 -2.17 -21.79
CA LYS A 141 1.81 -3.64 -21.72
C LYS A 141 0.55 -4.26 -21.11
N ARG A 142 0.02 -3.68 -20.03
CA ARG A 142 -1.05 -4.29 -19.23
C ARG A 142 -2.47 -3.91 -19.68
N TYR A 143 -2.70 -2.63 -20.02
CA TYR A 143 -4.03 -2.07 -20.21
C TYR A 143 -4.31 -1.61 -21.63
N LEU A 144 -3.27 -1.29 -22.40
CA LEU A 144 -3.41 -0.85 -23.78
C LEU A 144 -2.31 -1.44 -24.66
N PRO A 145 -2.43 -2.72 -25.06
CA PRO A 145 -1.38 -3.49 -25.73
C PRO A 145 -1.10 -2.93 -27.14
N ARG A 146 -0.39 -1.80 -27.16
CA ARG A 146 0.10 -1.11 -28.34
C ARG A 146 1.60 -1.34 -28.39
N GLU A 147 1.99 -2.42 -29.08
CA GLU A 147 3.38 -2.88 -29.15
C GLU A 147 4.36 -1.79 -29.57
N ILE A 148 3.96 -0.93 -30.52
CA ILE A 148 4.79 0.19 -30.99
C ILE A 148 5.11 1.16 -29.84
N LEU A 149 4.09 1.60 -29.10
CA LEU A 149 4.29 2.52 -27.97
C LEU A 149 5.05 1.87 -26.84
N GLN A 150 4.72 0.61 -26.53
CA GLN A 150 5.43 -0.15 -25.52
C GLN A 150 6.93 -0.23 -25.85
N LYS A 151 7.27 -0.49 -27.11
CA LYS A 151 8.64 -0.52 -27.60
C LYS A 151 9.31 0.86 -27.53
N THR A 152 8.64 1.92 -27.97
CA THR A 152 9.17 3.28 -27.89
C THR A 152 9.49 3.68 -26.44
N PHE A 153 8.60 3.41 -25.49
CA PHE A 153 8.87 3.69 -24.08
C PHE A 153 10.01 2.83 -23.53
N LEU A 154 10.13 1.58 -23.98
CA LEU A 154 11.23 0.70 -23.58
C LEU A 154 12.58 1.21 -24.10
N ASP A 155 12.64 1.68 -25.34
CA ASP A 155 13.86 2.23 -25.94
C ASP A 155 14.29 3.51 -25.21
N LEU A 156 13.36 4.43 -24.93
CA LEU A 156 13.60 5.64 -24.14
C LEU A 156 14.05 5.31 -22.71
N LEU A 157 13.40 4.33 -22.08
CA LEU A 157 13.75 3.87 -20.75
C LEU A 157 15.18 3.33 -20.69
N ALA A 158 15.55 2.49 -21.67
CA ALA A 158 16.89 1.91 -21.75
C ALA A 158 17.95 3.00 -21.93
N GLU A 159 17.74 3.94 -22.85
CA GLU A 159 18.66 5.07 -23.07
C GLU A 159 18.86 5.91 -21.80
N ARG A 160 17.75 6.27 -21.12
CA ARG A 160 17.82 7.06 -19.89
C ARG A 160 18.48 6.29 -18.75
N PHE A 161 18.18 5.01 -18.59
CA PHE A 161 18.78 4.18 -17.55
C PHE A 161 20.30 4.07 -17.73
N VAL A 162 20.76 3.77 -18.95
CA VAL A 162 22.19 3.68 -19.27
C VAL A 162 22.88 5.02 -18.98
N THR A 163 22.27 6.14 -19.39
CA THR A 163 22.80 7.49 -19.12
C THR A 163 22.93 7.76 -17.62
N LEU A 164 21.89 7.43 -16.84
CA LEU A 164 21.88 7.62 -15.39
C LEU A 164 22.92 6.74 -14.70
N PHE A 165 23.03 5.47 -15.10
CA PHE A 165 23.98 4.51 -14.56
C PHE A 165 25.43 4.90 -14.84
N TRP A 166 25.75 5.33 -16.06
CA TRP A 166 27.10 5.77 -16.42
C TRP A 166 27.49 7.11 -15.79
N GLY A 167 26.51 7.94 -15.42
CA GLY A 167 26.74 9.17 -14.65
C GLY A 167 27.22 8.95 -13.20
N LEU A 168 27.17 7.72 -12.69
CA LEU A 168 27.63 7.38 -11.33
C LEU A 168 29.16 7.27 -11.28
N LYS A 169 29.79 7.98 -10.33
CA LYS A 169 31.24 8.23 -10.30
C LYS A 169 32.11 7.03 -9.90
N ASN A 170 31.64 6.11 -9.07
CA ASN A 170 32.44 4.98 -8.58
C ASN A 170 31.67 3.64 -8.65
N SER A 171 32.40 2.52 -8.61
CA SER A 171 31.83 1.16 -8.71
C SER A 171 30.88 0.85 -7.55
N ALA A 172 31.26 1.18 -6.31
CA ALA A 172 30.41 0.95 -5.14
C ALA A 172 29.03 1.63 -5.26
N SER A 173 28.97 2.82 -5.89
CA SER A 173 27.71 3.52 -6.18
C SER A 173 26.87 2.83 -7.23
N LYS A 174 27.52 2.22 -8.23
CA LYS A 174 26.85 1.48 -9.31
C LYS A 174 26.25 0.18 -8.79
N ASP A 175 26.99 -0.56 -7.97
CA ASP A 175 26.49 -1.78 -7.32
C ASP A 175 25.29 -1.44 -6.44
N TYR A 176 25.43 -0.40 -5.62
CA TYR A 176 24.36 0.11 -4.77
C TYR A 176 23.12 0.54 -5.56
N PHE A 177 23.34 1.21 -6.70
CA PHE A 177 22.26 1.62 -7.59
C PHE A 177 21.55 0.40 -8.18
N LEU A 178 22.27 -0.56 -8.78
CA LEU A 178 21.65 -1.77 -9.34
C LEU A 178 20.93 -2.63 -8.29
N GLU A 179 21.40 -2.57 -7.06
CA GLU A 179 20.79 -3.26 -5.93
C GLU A 179 19.50 -2.56 -5.50
N TYR A 180 19.50 -1.29 -5.10
CA TYR A 180 18.32 -0.68 -4.43
C TYR A 180 17.44 0.19 -5.34
N TYR A 181 17.96 0.70 -6.46
CA TYR A 181 17.22 1.64 -7.30
C TYR A 181 15.99 1.00 -7.98
N PRO A 182 16.06 -0.23 -8.53
CA PRO A 182 14.90 -0.86 -9.15
C PRO A 182 13.70 -0.96 -8.19
N TYR A 183 13.94 -1.16 -6.90
CA TYR A 183 12.85 -1.23 -5.93
C TYR A 183 12.17 0.10 -5.66
N ALA A 184 12.90 1.21 -5.63
CA ALA A 184 12.25 2.51 -5.54
C ALA A 184 11.41 2.82 -6.78
N ILE A 185 11.91 2.46 -7.96
CA ILE A 185 11.16 2.69 -9.20
C ILE A 185 9.90 1.85 -9.23
N ALA A 186 9.98 0.56 -8.87
CA ALA A 186 8.81 -0.31 -8.76
C ALA A 186 7.78 0.25 -7.76
N GLU A 187 8.22 0.63 -6.56
CA GLU A 187 7.33 1.21 -5.54
C GLU A 187 6.68 2.51 -6.03
N ALA A 188 7.43 3.37 -6.72
CA ALA A 188 6.91 4.62 -7.26
C ALA A 188 5.90 4.37 -8.38
N VAL A 189 6.09 3.32 -9.20
CA VAL A 189 5.10 2.89 -10.20
C VAL A 189 3.83 2.39 -9.52
N CYS A 190 3.94 1.50 -8.53
CA CYS A 190 2.77 1.04 -7.76
C CYS A 190 2.02 2.23 -7.15
N SER A 191 2.75 3.15 -6.50
CA SER A 191 2.17 4.38 -5.93
C SER A 191 1.49 5.26 -6.98
N ALA A 192 2.03 5.31 -8.21
CA ALA A 192 1.42 6.03 -9.31
C ALA A 192 0.09 5.41 -9.73
N PHE A 193 0.01 4.08 -9.79
CA PHE A 193 -1.24 3.37 -10.07
C PHE A 193 -2.26 3.61 -8.96
N ASP A 194 -1.86 3.43 -7.69
CA ASP A 194 -2.72 3.68 -6.53
C ASP A 194 -3.29 5.11 -6.54
N ALA A 195 -2.45 6.10 -6.85
CA ALA A 195 -2.84 7.52 -6.83
C ALA A 195 -3.78 7.92 -7.99
N ASN A 196 -3.58 7.35 -9.19
CA ASN A 196 -4.32 7.75 -10.40
C ASN A 196 -5.58 6.91 -10.66
N PHE A 197 -5.72 5.76 -10.00
CA PHE A 197 -6.80 4.80 -10.23
C PHE A 197 -7.48 4.38 -8.92
N GLN A 198 -7.87 5.36 -8.09
CA GLN A 198 -8.40 5.16 -6.74
C GLN A 198 -9.72 4.36 -6.65
N GLY A 199 -10.37 4.07 -7.79
CA GLY A 199 -11.55 3.18 -7.88
C GLY A 199 -11.20 1.71 -8.17
N SER A 200 -9.93 1.41 -8.48
CA SER A 200 -9.42 0.10 -8.90
C SER A 200 -8.54 -0.55 -7.85
N THR A 201 -8.63 -0.17 -6.57
CA THR A 201 -7.69 -0.65 -5.55
C THR A 201 -7.73 -2.17 -5.35
N GLU A 202 -8.84 -2.85 -5.69
CA GLU A 202 -8.90 -4.31 -5.72
C GLU A 202 -8.08 -4.92 -6.88
N ASP A 203 -7.78 -4.15 -7.93
CA ASP A 203 -6.96 -4.55 -9.08
C ASP A 203 -5.44 -4.31 -8.88
N PHE A 204 -5.05 -3.58 -7.82
CA PHE A 204 -3.65 -3.29 -7.46
C PHE A 204 -3.23 -3.97 -6.15
N ASP A 205 -3.62 -5.23 -6.03
CA ASP A 205 -3.30 -6.08 -4.90
C ASP A 205 -1.81 -6.47 -4.82
N ASP A 206 -1.48 -7.32 -3.86
CA ASP A 206 -0.11 -7.81 -3.67
C ASP A 206 0.42 -8.55 -4.90
N GLU A 207 -0.43 -9.25 -5.66
CA GLU A 207 -0.03 -9.94 -6.89
C GLU A 207 0.41 -8.94 -7.96
N PHE A 208 -0.36 -7.87 -8.16
CA PHE A 208 0.02 -6.77 -9.05
C PHE A 208 1.36 -6.17 -8.63
N ARG A 209 1.51 -5.81 -7.35
CA ARG A 209 2.74 -5.20 -6.83
C ARG A 209 3.92 -6.15 -7.04
N ASN A 210 3.79 -7.42 -6.67
CA ASN A 210 4.83 -8.43 -6.84
C ASN A 210 5.25 -8.60 -8.31
N THR A 211 4.29 -8.54 -9.23
CA THR A 211 4.55 -8.57 -10.67
C THR A 211 5.35 -7.35 -11.12
N VAL A 212 4.93 -6.13 -10.75
CA VAL A 212 5.67 -4.90 -11.04
C VAL A 212 7.10 -4.99 -10.50
N PHE A 213 7.25 -5.42 -9.25
CA PHE A 213 8.56 -5.57 -8.61
C PHE A 213 9.48 -6.55 -9.33
N ARG A 214 8.96 -7.72 -9.72
CA ARG A 214 9.71 -8.74 -10.45
C ARG A 214 10.12 -8.27 -11.84
N GLU A 215 9.19 -7.67 -12.57
CA GLU A 215 9.45 -7.15 -13.91
C GLU A 215 10.44 -5.99 -13.88
N THR A 216 10.33 -5.09 -12.90
CA THR A 216 11.28 -3.99 -12.71
C THR A 216 12.67 -4.54 -12.48
N ARG A 217 12.84 -5.52 -11.58
CA ARG A 217 14.13 -6.20 -11.34
C ARG A 217 14.69 -6.77 -12.64
N MET A 218 13.92 -7.62 -13.32
CA MET A 218 14.34 -8.24 -14.57
C MET A 218 14.77 -7.20 -15.60
N LEU A 219 14.01 -6.11 -15.74
CA LEU A 219 14.29 -5.06 -16.72
C LEU A 219 15.56 -4.26 -16.41
N PHE A 220 15.79 -3.92 -15.14
CA PHE A 220 16.87 -3.01 -14.76
C PHE A 220 18.21 -3.71 -14.47
N ASN A 221 18.18 -4.96 -14.01
CA ASN A 221 19.41 -5.70 -13.67
C ASN A 221 19.46 -7.14 -14.19
N GLY A 222 18.47 -7.58 -14.97
CA GLY A 222 18.45 -8.92 -15.56
C GLY A 222 18.26 -10.05 -14.55
N VAL A 223 17.88 -9.74 -13.30
CA VAL A 223 17.72 -10.75 -12.25
C VAL A 223 16.25 -11.12 -12.10
N ASP A 224 15.92 -12.35 -12.49
CA ASP A 224 14.66 -12.96 -12.11
C ASP A 224 14.69 -13.31 -10.61
N SER A 225 13.86 -12.63 -9.82
CA SER A 225 13.89 -12.72 -8.37
C SER A 225 12.74 -13.57 -7.87
N THR A 226 13.03 -14.51 -6.96
CA THR A 226 11.98 -15.26 -6.24
C THR A 226 11.20 -14.32 -5.34
N LEU A 227 9.95 -14.68 -5.04
CA LEU A 227 9.09 -13.88 -4.16
C LEU A 227 9.75 -13.62 -2.79
N ASP A 228 10.29 -14.66 -2.16
CA ASP A 228 10.99 -14.56 -0.86
C ASP A 228 12.15 -13.57 -0.91
N SER A 229 12.98 -13.62 -1.96
CA SER A 229 14.11 -12.70 -2.11
C SER A 229 13.67 -11.24 -2.32
N MET A 230 12.51 -11.03 -2.96
CA MET A 230 11.92 -9.71 -3.15
C MET A 230 11.31 -9.18 -1.86
N GLN A 231 10.55 -10.02 -1.15
CA GLN A 231 9.96 -9.67 0.14
C GLN A 231 11.05 -9.30 1.13
N MET A 232 12.05 -10.15 1.32
CA MET A 232 13.18 -9.87 2.22
C MET A 232 13.85 -8.52 1.90
N ARG A 233 14.08 -8.19 0.62
CA ARG A 233 14.69 -6.89 0.28
C ARG A 233 13.72 -5.72 0.49
N ARG A 234 12.42 -5.89 0.20
CA ARG A 234 11.39 -4.87 0.46
C ARG A 234 11.26 -4.59 1.96
N GLU A 235 11.34 -5.61 2.81
CA GLU A 235 11.36 -5.47 4.27
C GLU A 235 12.58 -4.69 4.75
N GLN A 236 13.78 -5.06 4.26
CA GLN A 236 15.03 -4.33 4.54
C GLN A 236 14.93 -2.85 4.14
N MET A 237 14.18 -2.55 3.07
CA MET A 237 13.96 -1.20 2.58
C MET A 237 12.78 -0.47 3.23
N ALA A 238 12.03 -1.11 4.14
CA ALA A 238 10.77 -0.60 4.68
C ALA A 238 9.73 -0.24 3.60
N LEU A 239 9.66 -1.07 2.54
CA LEU A 239 8.71 -0.97 1.42
C LEU A 239 7.49 -1.89 1.59
N ILE A 240 7.39 -2.59 2.72
CA ILE A 240 6.20 -3.33 3.12
C ILE A 240 5.60 -2.59 4.31
N ASP A 241 4.34 -2.20 4.18
CA ASP A 241 3.58 -1.61 5.27
C ASP A 241 2.75 -2.72 5.94
N TYR A 242 3.18 -3.14 7.13
CA TYR A 242 2.47 -4.14 7.92
C TYR A 242 1.21 -3.59 8.59
N SER A 243 0.89 -2.29 8.45
CA SER A 243 -0.30 -1.71 9.09
C SER A 243 -1.63 -2.27 8.56
N ASN A 244 -1.63 -2.97 7.42
CA ASN A 244 -2.83 -3.53 6.79
C ASN A 244 -2.91 -5.06 6.84
N VAL A 245 -1.98 -5.76 7.48
CA VAL A 245 -2.11 -7.20 7.70
C VAL A 245 -3.13 -7.41 8.81
N LYS A 246 -4.39 -7.65 8.44
CA LYS A 246 -5.34 -8.32 9.33
C LYS A 246 -4.74 -9.68 9.64
N ILE A 247 -4.20 -9.81 10.85
CA ILE A 247 -3.96 -11.10 11.46
C ILE A 247 -5.35 -11.72 11.63
N GLU A 248 -5.77 -12.53 10.67
CA GLU A 248 -6.77 -13.56 10.94
C GLU A 248 -6.05 -14.52 11.88
N ALA A 249 -6.30 -14.30 13.18
CA ALA A 249 -5.95 -15.27 14.19
C ALA A 249 -6.84 -16.48 13.93
N ASP A 250 -6.28 -17.48 13.27
CA ASP A 250 -6.83 -18.83 13.27
C ASP A 250 -6.82 -19.30 14.73
N SER A 251 -7.98 -19.18 15.36
CA SER A 251 -8.35 -19.98 16.52
C SER A 251 -8.55 -21.41 16.01
N GLU A 252 -7.49 -22.19 15.96
CA GLU A 252 -7.60 -23.64 16.03
C GLU A 252 -7.85 -24.01 17.49
N ASP A 253 -9.13 -24.28 17.76
CA ASP A 253 -9.57 -25.12 18.86
C ASP A 253 -8.98 -26.53 18.67
N ASP A 254 -8.30 -27.05 19.71
CA ASP A 254 -8.29 -28.47 20.08
C ASP A 254 -8.13 -28.60 21.61
#